data_AF-A0A3A4VHU5-F1
#
_entry.id   AF-A0A3A4VHU5-F1
#
_cell.length_a   1.000
_cell.length_b   1.000
_cell.length_c   1.000
_cell.angle_alpha   90.00
_cell.angle_beta   90.00
_cell.angle_gamma   90.00
#
_symmetry.space_group_name_H-M   'P 1'
#
loop_
_entity.id
_entity.type
_entity.pdbx_description
1 polymer ?
#
loop_
_entity_poly.entity_id
_entity_poly.type
_entity_poly.pdbx_seq_one_letter_code
_entity_poly.pdbx_strand_id
1 'polypeptide(L)'
;MIIVMFFLLILLLLSIFISSSITIIPVVLSVILIVFISYRKEWVFLAAFITGIFLDIFALRSLGLSSIFLITFLFVLTLYEKKFEIESNFFIISFSFLASFIYLFIFNRNFFILESVVSAVFAFLLFKISKSFKTRNSEE
;
A
#
# COMPACT_ATOMS: atom_id res chain seq x y z
N MET A 1 17.39 -3.11 10.25
CA MET A 1 16.34 -3.77 9.40
C MET A 1 15.08 -4.19 10.17
N ILE A 2 15.21 -4.82 11.36
CA ILE A 2 14.06 -5.30 12.17
C ILE A 2 13.16 -4.15 12.65
N ILE A 3 13.73 -3.02 13.07
CA ILE A 3 12.99 -1.85 13.55
C ILE A 3 12.05 -1.28 12.47
N VAL A 4 12.55 -1.15 11.23
CA VAL A 4 11.75 -0.67 10.09
C VAL A 4 10.59 -1.60 9.77
N MET A 5 10.80 -2.92 9.93
CA MET A 5 9.77 -3.93 9.70
C MET A 5 8.64 -3.78 10.72
N PHE A 6 9.01 -3.64 11.98
CA PHE A 6 8.04 -3.45 13.06
C PHE A 6 7.27 -2.13 12.90
N PHE A 7 7.96 -1.05 12.54
CA PHE A 7 7.34 0.23 12.23
C PHE A 7 6.30 0.12 11.10
N LEU A 8 6.67 -0.52 9.98
CA LEU A 8 5.76 -0.69 8.85
C LEU A 8 4.58 -1.63 9.16
N LEU A 9 4.77 -2.65 10.01
CA LEU A 9 3.68 -3.51 10.47
C LEU A 9 2.70 -2.76 11.38
N ILE A 10 3.19 -1.94 12.31
CA ILE A 10 2.34 -1.07 13.13
C ILE A 10 1.58 -0.09 12.23
N LEU A 11 2.28 0.52 11.26
CA LEU A 11 1.67 1.44 10.32
C LEU A 11 0.58 0.75 9.48
N LEU A 12 0.79 -0.51 9.11
CA LEU A 12 -0.20 -1.30 8.39
C LEU A 12 -1.46 -1.51 9.22
N LEU A 13 -1.33 -1.89 10.49
CA LEU A 13 -2.47 -2.04 11.40
C LEU A 13 -3.23 -0.71 11.58
N LEU A 14 -2.50 0.39 11.82
CA LEU A 14 -3.10 1.72 11.95
C LEU A 14 -3.78 2.17 10.65
N SER A 15 -3.20 1.84 9.49
CA SER A 15 -3.75 2.23 8.19
C SER A 15 -5.13 1.62 7.94
N ILE A 16 -5.43 0.44 8.48
CA ILE A 16 -6.76 -0.19 8.41
C ILE A 16 -7.78 0.73 9.08
N PHE A 17 -7.56 1.09 10.35
CA PHE A 17 -8.45 1.97 11.10
C PHE A 17 -8.61 3.35 10.46
N ILE A 18 -7.51 3.91 9.96
CA ILE A 18 -7.52 5.21 9.29
C ILE A 18 -8.38 5.13 8.03
N SER A 19 -8.18 4.12 7.19
CA SER A 19 -8.86 3.99 5.89
C SER A 19 -10.32 3.54 6.01
N SER A 20 -10.69 2.84 7.09
CA SER A 20 -12.07 2.39 7.32
C SER A 20 -12.94 3.45 7.99
N SER A 21 -12.35 4.28 8.86
CA SER A 21 -13.14 5.07 9.82
C SER A 21 -12.89 6.58 9.76
N ILE A 22 -11.70 7.01 9.35
CA ILE A 22 -11.27 8.42 9.50
C ILE A 22 -11.14 9.10 8.15
N THR A 23 -10.53 8.43 7.18
CA THR A 23 -10.20 9.00 5.88
C THR A 23 -10.82 8.22 4.74
N ILE A 24 -10.93 8.91 3.60
CA ILE A 24 -11.47 8.34 2.36
C ILE A 24 -10.32 7.80 1.48
N ILE A 25 -9.09 8.22 1.78
CA ILE A 25 -7.86 7.89 1.07
C ILE A 25 -7.45 6.45 1.38
N PRO A 26 -7.04 5.63 0.40
CA PRO A 26 -6.70 4.23 0.62
C PRO A 26 -5.26 4.09 1.18
N VAL A 27 -5.06 4.51 2.43
CA VAL A 27 -3.74 4.50 3.10
C VAL A 27 -3.15 3.09 3.16
N VAL A 28 -4.01 2.07 3.34
CA VAL A 28 -3.61 0.65 3.34
C VAL A 28 -2.88 0.25 2.06
N LEU A 29 -3.31 0.75 0.89
CA LEU A 29 -2.65 0.48 -0.39
C LEU A 29 -1.22 1.03 -0.41
N SER A 30 -1.05 2.27 0.02
CA SER A 30 0.25 2.92 0.09
C SER A 30 1.20 2.13 1.01
N VAL A 31 0.73 1.72 2.19
CA VAL A 31 1.56 0.97 3.15
C VAL A 31 1.94 -0.41 2.61
N ILE A 32 0.99 -1.16 2.04
CA ILE A 32 1.25 -2.47 1.43
C ILE A 32 2.24 -2.39 0.28
N LEU A 33 2.11 -1.38 -0.58
CA LEU A 33 3.06 -1.14 -1.67
C LEU A 33 4.49 -0.97 -1.12
N ILE A 34 4.66 -0.12 -0.10
CA ILE A 34 5.99 0.14 0.48
C ILE A 34 6.53 -1.07 1.23
N VAL A 35 5.70 -1.81 1.95
CA VAL A 35 6.10 -3.08 2.58
C VAL A 35 6.57 -4.07 1.52
N PHE A 36 5.83 -4.23 0.43
CA PHE A 36 6.21 -5.13 -0.66
C PHE A 36 7.55 -4.72 -1.28
N ILE A 37 7.71 -3.45 -1.68
CA ILE A 37 8.94 -2.95 -2.30
C ILE A 37 10.15 -3.12 -1.35
N SER A 38 9.94 -2.92 -0.04
CA SER A 38 11.03 -2.96 0.94
C SER A 38 11.53 -4.38 1.24
N TYR A 39 10.63 -5.37 1.28
CA TYR A 39 10.94 -6.74 1.70
C TYR A 39 10.93 -7.77 0.58
N ARG A 40 10.08 -7.60 -0.44
CA ARG A 40 9.92 -8.52 -1.59
C ARG A 40 9.73 -9.98 -1.15
N LYS A 41 8.85 -10.19 -0.17
CA LYS A 41 8.58 -11.51 0.42
C LYS A 41 7.14 -11.93 0.18
N GLU A 42 6.95 -13.24 0.03
CA GLU A 42 5.64 -13.86 -0.19
C GLU A 42 4.65 -13.63 0.96
N TRP A 43 5.14 -13.51 2.20
CA TRP A 43 4.29 -13.22 3.36
C TRP A 43 3.49 -11.91 3.22
N VAL A 44 3.96 -10.97 2.39
CA VAL A 44 3.26 -9.71 2.12
C VAL A 44 1.91 -9.95 1.41
N PHE A 45 1.79 -11.02 0.61
CA PHE A 45 0.51 -11.43 0.04
C PHE A 45 -0.48 -11.88 1.12
N LEU A 46 -0.01 -12.66 2.09
CA LEU A 46 -0.85 -13.08 3.22
C LEU A 46 -1.27 -11.87 4.06
N ALA A 47 -0.36 -10.93 4.31
CA ALA A 47 -0.68 -9.68 5.00
C ALA A 47 -1.72 -8.86 4.22
N ALA A 48 -1.58 -8.73 2.89
CA ALA A 48 -2.53 -8.05 2.03
C ALA A 48 -3.92 -8.71 2.02
N PHE A 49 -3.97 -10.04 2.00
CA PHE A 49 -5.22 -10.78 2.11
C PHE A 49 -5.95 -10.50 3.43
N ILE A 50 -5.23 -10.66 4.55
CA ILE A 50 -5.78 -10.49 5.90
C ILE A 50 -6.23 -9.03 6.12
N THR A 51 -5.38 -8.07 5.75
CA THR A 51 -5.73 -6.64 5.87
C THR A 51 -6.93 -6.27 5.02
N GLY A 52 -7.07 -6.83 3.81
CA GLY A 52 -8.27 -6.64 2.99
C GLY A 52 -9.55 -7.13 3.68
N ILE A 53 -9.50 -8.29 4.35
CA ILE A 53 -10.65 -8.83 5.09
C ILE A 53 -11.03 -7.86 6.20
N PHE A 54 -10.05 -7.41 6.99
CA PHE A 54 -10.30 -6.44 8.06
C PHE A 54 -10.85 -5.13 7.50
N LEU A 55 -10.32 -4.64 6.39
CA LEU A 55 -10.78 -3.40 5.76
C LEU A 55 -12.27 -3.51 5.38
N ASP A 56 -12.68 -4.63 4.77
CA ASP A 56 -14.09 -4.85 4.42
C ASP A 56 -14.98 -4.96 5.67
N ILE A 57 -14.52 -5.64 6.73
CA ILE A 57 -15.24 -5.74 8.02
C ILE A 57 -15.45 -4.35 8.62
N PHE A 58 -14.37 -3.58 8.79
CA PHE A 58 -14.43 -2.27 9.43
C PHE A 58 -15.18 -1.24 8.60
N ALA A 59 -15.13 -1.34 7.27
CA ALA A 59 -15.87 -0.46 6.37
C ALA A 59 -17.31 -0.92 6.12
N LEU A 60 -17.77 -2.01 6.74
CA LEU A 60 -19.10 -2.61 6.58
C LEU A 60 -19.45 -2.91 5.11
N ARG A 61 -18.49 -3.46 4.38
CA ARG A 61 -18.61 -3.80 2.94
C ARG A 61 -18.72 -5.31 2.76
N SER A 62 -19.01 -5.72 1.52
CA SER A 62 -18.94 -7.14 1.15
C SER A 62 -17.53 -7.69 1.43
N LEU A 63 -17.47 -8.78 2.19
CA LEU A 63 -16.21 -9.39 2.59
C LEU A 63 -15.42 -9.90 1.39
N GLY A 64 -14.12 -9.60 1.36
CA GLY A 64 -13.15 -10.16 0.42
C GLY A 64 -12.92 -9.32 -0.83
N LEU A 65 -13.71 -8.28 -1.10
CA LEU A 65 -13.48 -7.40 -2.26
C LEU A 65 -12.15 -6.66 -2.13
N SER A 66 -11.85 -6.10 -0.94
CA SER A 66 -10.57 -5.42 -0.71
C SER A 66 -9.40 -6.41 -0.76
N SER A 67 -9.58 -7.64 -0.26
CA SER A 67 -8.55 -8.69 -0.32
C SER A 67 -8.22 -9.10 -1.74
N ILE A 68 -9.23 -9.35 -2.57
CA ILE A 68 -9.04 -9.71 -3.98
C ILE A 68 -8.31 -8.59 -4.71
N PHE A 69 -8.71 -7.34 -4.46
CA PHE A 69 -8.04 -6.17 -5.04
C PHE A 69 -6.57 -6.11 -4.63
N LEU A 70 -6.27 -6.17 -3.33
CA LEU A 70 -4.90 -6.05 -2.81
C LEU A 70 -3.99 -7.19 -3.29
N ILE A 71 -4.49 -8.43 -3.33
CA ILE A 71 -3.74 -9.56 -3.89
C ILE A 71 -3.47 -9.35 -5.38
N THR A 72 -4.50 -9.00 -6.15
CA THR A 72 -4.36 -8.79 -7.60
C THR A 72 -3.36 -7.67 -7.88
N PHE A 73 -3.43 -6.60 -7.10
CA PHE A 73 -2.48 -5.49 -7.15
C PHE A 73 -1.04 -5.94 -6.88
N LEU A 74 -0.80 -6.69 -5.80
CA LEU A 74 0.54 -7.22 -5.49
C LEU A 74 1.02 -8.23 -6.53
N PHE A 75 0.11 -9.01 -7.10
CA PHE A 75 0.42 -9.94 -8.17
C PHE A 75 0.93 -9.20 -9.41
N VAL A 76 0.22 -8.15 -9.85
CA VAL A 76 0.66 -7.27 -10.93
C VAL A 76 2.01 -6.63 -10.59
N LEU A 77 2.18 -6.14 -9.37
CA LEU A 77 3.44 -5.55 -8.91
C LEU A 77 4.62 -6.53 -9.02
N THR A 78 4.40 -7.80 -8.66
CA THR A 78 5.42 -8.87 -8.77
C THR A 78 5.77 -9.17 -10.23
N LEU A 79 4.80 -9.10 -11.15
CA LEU A 79 5.06 -9.23 -12.59
C LEU A 79 5.93 -8.06 -13.11
N TYR A 80 5.67 -6.83 -12.63
CA TYR A 80 6.46 -5.65 -13.00
C TYR A 80 7.85 -5.66 -12.37
N GLU A 81 8.03 -6.18 -11.16
CA GLU A 81 9.33 -6.31 -10.50
C GLU A 81 10.34 -7.07 -11.37
N LYS A 82 9.90 -8.12 -12.08
CA LYS A 82 10.77 -8.90 -12.95
C LYS A 82 11.22 -8.14 -14.20
N LYS A 83 10.53 -7.05 -14.57
CA LYS A 83 10.72 -6.34 -15.85
C LYS A 83 11.20 -4.89 -15.68
N PHE A 84 10.95 -4.26 -14.53
CA PHE A 84 11.19 -2.83 -14.29
C PHE A 84 11.76 -2.54 -12.90
N GLU A 85 12.39 -1.38 -12.75
CA GLU A 85 12.87 -0.88 -11.46
C GLU A 85 11.72 -0.34 -10.58
N ILE A 86 11.21 -1.22 -9.71
CA ILE A 86 10.12 -0.92 -8.79
C ILE A 86 10.49 0.04 -7.64
N GLU A 87 11.78 0.32 -7.45
CA GLU A 87 12.28 1.27 -6.43
C GLU A 87 12.48 2.70 -6.97
N SER A 88 12.06 2.97 -8.21
CA SER A 88 12.17 4.31 -8.79
C SER A 88 11.05 5.24 -8.27
N ASN A 89 11.37 6.52 -8.10
CA ASN A 89 10.41 7.53 -7.65
C ASN A 89 9.19 7.59 -8.60
N PHE A 90 9.45 7.52 -9.91
CA PHE A 90 8.41 7.59 -10.94
C PHE A 90 7.47 6.38 -10.88
N PHE A 91 8.01 5.18 -10.67
CA PHE A 91 7.22 3.97 -10.50
C PHE A 91 6.28 4.11 -9.30
N ILE A 92 6.80 4.53 -8.15
CA ILE A 92 6.00 4.61 -6.91
C ILE A 92 4.86 5.60 -7.04
N ILE A 93 5.13 6.80 -7.59
CA ILE A 93 4.08 7.81 -7.80
C ILE A 93 3.03 7.29 -8.79
N SER A 94 3.45 6.81 -9.96
CA SER A 94 2.52 6.39 -11.01
C SER A 94 1.70 5.17 -10.61
N PHE A 95 2.36 4.18 -10.00
CA PHE A 95 1.73 2.91 -9.63
C PHE A 95 0.81 3.07 -8.42
N SER A 96 1.19 3.86 -7.41
CA SER A 96 0.31 4.17 -6.27
C SER A 96 -0.90 5.01 -6.67
N PHE A 97 -0.71 5.98 -7.57
CA PHE A 97 -1.81 6.76 -8.15
C PHE A 97 -2.80 5.84 -8.88
N LEU A 98 -2.32 5.01 -9.79
CA LEU A 98 -3.15 4.14 -10.62
C LEU A 98 -3.88 3.09 -9.78
N ALA A 99 -3.20 2.50 -8.79
CA ALA A 99 -3.82 1.57 -7.86
C ALA A 99 -4.92 2.23 -7.02
N SER A 100 -4.64 3.42 -6.47
CA SER A 100 -5.61 4.17 -5.67
C SER A 100 -6.80 4.60 -6.53
N PHE A 101 -6.55 5.00 -7.77
CA PHE A 101 -7.59 5.37 -8.73
C PHE A 101 -8.55 4.22 -9.00
N ILE A 102 -8.02 3.04 -9.35
CA ILE A 102 -8.85 1.86 -9.61
C ILE A 102 -9.60 1.44 -8.34
N TYR A 103 -8.93 1.44 -7.19
CA TYR A 103 -9.57 1.10 -5.91
C TYR A 103 -10.75 2.03 -5.61
N LEU A 104 -10.53 3.34 -5.66
CA LEU A 104 -11.55 4.34 -5.35
C LEU A 104 -12.69 4.33 -6.37
N PHE A 105 -12.39 4.03 -7.63
CA PHE A 105 -13.38 3.83 -8.68
C PHE A 105 -14.27 2.60 -8.39
N ILE A 106 -13.68 1.45 -8.03
CA ILE A 106 -14.43 0.22 -7.68
C ILE A 106 -15.38 0.48 -6.51
N PHE A 107 -14.95 1.25 -5.50
CA PHE A 107 -15.77 1.59 -4.34
C PHE A 107 -16.62 2.86 -4.53
N ASN A 108 -16.78 3.33 -5.77
CA ASN A 108 -17.66 4.42 -6.19
C ASN A 108 -17.51 5.69 -5.33
N ARG A 109 -16.28 6.13 -5.07
CA ARG A 109 -16.01 7.36 -4.31
C ARG A 109 -16.14 8.60 -5.19
N ASN A 110 -16.77 9.65 -4.68
CA ASN A 110 -17.07 10.87 -5.45
C ASN A 110 -15.81 11.63 -5.92
N PHE A 111 -14.78 11.72 -5.08
CA PHE A 111 -13.56 12.51 -5.35
C PHE A 111 -12.36 11.61 -5.67
N PHE A 112 -12.59 10.49 -6.36
CA PHE A 112 -11.59 9.45 -6.61
C PHE A 112 -10.29 9.97 -7.24
N ILE A 113 -10.34 10.98 -8.12
CA ILE A 113 -9.13 11.57 -8.75
C ILE A 113 -8.26 12.27 -7.70
N LEU A 114 -8.83 13.21 -6.96
CA LEU A 114 -8.09 14.02 -5.98
C LEU A 114 -7.52 13.12 -4.87
N GLU A 115 -8.32 12.19 -4.36
CA GLU A 115 -7.91 11.22 -3.34
C GLU A 115 -6.79 10.31 -3.82
N SER A 116 -6.77 9.94 -5.11
CA SER A 116 -5.68 9.17 -5.71
C SER A 116 -4.38 9.96 -5.77
N VAL A 117 -4.44 11.25 -6.10
CA VAL A 117 -3.26 12.12 -6.07
C VAL A 117 -2.71 12.23 -4.65
N VAL A 118 -3.58 12.48 -3.66
CA VAL A 118 -3.16 12.56 -2.25
C VAL A 118 -2.56 11.24 -1.77
N SER A 119 -3.16 10.10 -2.14
CA SER A 119 -2.64 8.76 -1.84
C SER A 119 -1.24 8.54 -2.43
N ALA A 120 -1.02 8.99 -3.67
CA ALA A 120 0.27 8.86 -4.34
C ALA A 120 1.36 9.73 -3.70
N VAL A 121 1.01 10.96 -3.32
CA VAL A 121 1.92 11.84 -2.56
C VAL A 121 2.27 11.20 -1.22
N PHE A 122 1.29 10.65 -0.52
CA PHE A 122 1.51 9.96 0.75
C PHE A 122 2.42 8.73 0.59
N ALA A 123 2.17 7.89 -0.42
CA ALA A 123 3.01 6.73 -0.72
C ALA A 123 4.46 7.12 -1.04
N PHE A 124 4.64 8.20 -1.81
CA PHE A 124 5.95 8.74 -2.13
C PHE A 124 6.71 9.24 -0.88
N LEU A 125 6.04 9.96 0.02
CA LEU A 125 6.64 10.41 1.27
C LEU A 125 7.03 9.22 2.16
N LEU A 126 6.14 8.23 2.30
CA LEU A 126 6.44 6.99 3.03
C LEU A 126 7.64 6.26 2.43
N PHE A 127 7.74 6.19 1.11
CA PHE A 127 8.88 5.58 0.44
C PHE A 127 10.19 6.28 0.78
N LYS A 128 10.22 7.63 0.73
CA LYS A 128 11.43 8.40 1.07
C LYS A 128 11.87 8.14 2.49
N ILE A 129 10.92 8.14 3.43
CA ILE A 129 11.18 7.84 4.84
C ILE A 129 11.75 6.42 4.98
N SER A 130 11.09 5.41 4.40
CA SER A 130 11.55 4.00 4.45
C SER A 130 12.95 3.83 3.86
N LYS A 131 13.20 4.44 2.69
CA LYS A 131 14.49 4.40 2.01
C LYS A 131 15.60 5.02 2.87
N SER A 132 15.34 6.16 3.50
CA SER A 132 16.28 6.84 4.39
C SER A 132 16.67 5.98 5.60
N PHE A 133 15.74 5.22 6.17
CA PHE A 133 16.04 4.29 7.27
C PHE A 133 16.82 3.06 6.80
N LYS A 134 16.60 2.61 5.56
CA LYS A 134 17.32 1.47 4.99
C LYS A 134 18.79 1.80 4.73
N THR A 135 19.09 2.97 4.15
CA THR A 135 20.48 3.41 3.88
C THR A 135 21.32 3.62 5.15
N ARG A 136 20.74 4.18 6.22
CA ARG A 136 21.48 4.35 7.49
C ARG A 136 21.91 3.03 8.13
N ASN A 137 21.07 1.99 8.04
CA ASN A 137 21.37 0.68 8.61
C ASN A 137 22.37 -0.16 7.78
N SER A 138 22.79 0.30 6.59
CA SER A 138 23.79 -0.38 5.77
C SER A 138 25.20 0.22 5.88
N GLU A 139 25.33 1.35 6.59
CA GLU A 139 26.61 2.01 6.87
C GLU A 139 27.13 1.68 8.29
N GLU A 140 26.34 0.96 9.10
CA GLU A 140 26.70 0.36 10.38
C GLU A 140 26.95 -1.15 10.21
#